data_AF-A0A0G4AY96-F1
#
_entry.id   AF-A0A0G4AY96-F1
#
_cell.length_a   1.000
_cell.length_b   1.000
_cell.length_c   1.000
_cell.angle_alpha   90.00
_cell.angle_beta   90.00
_cell.angle_gamma   90.00
#
_symmetry.space_group_name_H-M   'P 1'
#
loop_
_entity.id
_entity.type
_entity.pdbx_description
1 polymer ?
#
loop_
_entity_poly.entity_id
_entity_poly.type
_entity_poly.pdbx_seq_one_letter_code
_entity_poly.pdbx_strand_id
1 'polypeptide(L)'
;MPLQLTDYIKQNIAAGYSEETIRASLLGQNIEQSLIDEAYAKLRGHSASTTPAPIQPAFVPANTQANTPLQPNINAQPAHDGPFDRRIDRIGFFLGFVYWFGSFTVLIILFMIGMASGVAQTVPALYTLINIFIFVIGAAVIIAMLPVMVSLYVRRLHDLGQPWIFILFHLIPVVGPLGLYCYLQFAPGTTGENRYGKPTKSYDFFVVLGFKRPNQHTTPIDGAAYRSPTL
;
A
#
# COMPACT_ATOMS: atom_id res chain seq x y z
N MET A 1 38.10 -15.88 -29.38
CA MET A 1 36.98 -14.98 -29.07
C MET A 1 37.22 -13.87 -28.02
N PRO A 2 38.38 -13.68 -27.33
CA PRO A 2 38.51 -12.60 -26.32
C PRO A 2 38.89 -11.21 -26.87
N LEU A 3 39.40 -11.12 -28.12
CA LEU A 3 39.78 -9.84 -28.74
C LEU A 3 38.56 -8.96 -29.09
N GLN A 4 37.51 -9.57 -29.64
CA GLN A 4 36.26 -8.87 -30.03
C GLN A 4 35.55 -8.24 -28.83
N LEU A 5 35.55 -8.91 -27.66
CA LEU A 5 34.92 -8.42 -26.44
C LEU A 5 35.65 -7.19 -25.87
N THR A 6 36.98 -7.21 -25.94
CA THR A 6 37.82 -6.10 -25.47
C THR A 6 37.62 -4.85 -26.33
N ASP A 7 37.50 -5.01 -27.66
CA ASP A 7 37.27 -3.91 -28.60
C ASP A 7 35.87 -3.31 -28.44
N TYR A 8 34.85 -4.17 -28.25
CA TYR A 8 33.49 -3.73 -27.93
C TYR A 8 33.42 -2.91 -26.63
N ILE A 9 34.09 -3.36 -25.57
CA ILE A 9 34.12 -2.65 -24.29
C ILE A 9 34.85 -1.30 -24.46
N LYS A 10 35.99 -1.25 -25.15
CA LYS A 10 36.72 0.00 -25.43
C LYS A 10 35.87 1.01 -26.20
N GLN A 11 35.15 0.56 -27.22
CA GLN A 11 34.29 1.43 -28.03
C GLN A 11 33.16 2.04 -27.19
N ASN A 12 32.53 1.25 -26.33
CA ASN A 12 31.43 1.74 -25.50
C ASN A 12 31.93 2.66 -24.36
N ILE A 13 33.12 2.40 -23.81
CA ILE A 13 33.77 3.33 -22.88
C ILE A 13 34.09 4.66 -23.59
N ALA A 14 34.63 4.60 -24.82
CA ALA A 14 34.92 5.79 -25.63
C ALA A 14 33.64 6.58 -26.01
N ALA A 15 32.50 5.90 -26.14
CA ALA A 15 31.19 6.50 -26.34
C ALA A 15 30.54 7.04 -25.05
N GLY A 16 31.21 6.92 -23.89
CA GLY A 16 30.77 7.49 -22.62
C GLY A 16 29.80 6.63 -21.80
N TYR A 17 29.63 5.36 -22.15
CA TYR A 17 28.79 4.43 -21.38
C TYR A 17 29.49 3.98 -20.10
N SER A 18 28.72 3.86 -18.99
CA SER A 18 29.24 3.36 -17.72
C SER A 18 29.55 1.86 -17.78
N GLU A 19 30.53 1.42 -17.00
CA GLU A 19 30.95 0.01 -16.94
C GLU A 19 29.80 -0.94 -16.59
N GLU A 20 28.90 -0.53 -15.69
CA GLU A 20 27.72 -1.30 -15.29
C GLU A 20 26.72 -1.51 -16.44
N THR A 21 26.53 -0.49 -17.29
CA THR A 21 25.64 -0.57 -18.45
C THR A 21 26.18 -1.56 -19.49
N ILE A 22 27.49 -1.52 -19.72
CA ILE A 22 28.16 -2.41 -20.67
C ILE A 22 28.11 -3.86 -20.15
N ARG A 23 28.36 -4.09 -18.86
CA ARG A 23 28.25 -5.42 -18.23
C ARG A 23 26.84 -5.99 -18.33
N ALA A 24 25.81 -5.20 -18.02
CA ALA A 24 24.42 -5.63 -18.13
C ALA A 24 24.05 -6.03 -19.57
N SER A 25 24.53 -5.26 -20.56
CA SER A 25 24.32 -5.57 -21.98
C SER A 25 25.00 -6.88 -22.42
N LEU A 26 26.19 -7.19 -21.90
CA LEU A 26 26.93 -8.40 -22.25
C LEU A 26 26.33 -9.65 -21.59
N LEU A 27 25.88 -9.53 -20.34
CA LEU A 27 25.14 -10.59 -19.64
C LEU A 27 23.82 -10.91 -20.35
N GLY A 28 23.13 -9.89 -20.88
CA GLY A 28 21.91 -10.07 -21.68
C GLY A 28 22.13 -10.83 -23.00
N GLN A 29 23.37 -10.93 -23.48
CA GLN A 29 23.75 -11.69 -24.68
C GLN A 29 24.22 -13.12 -24.36
N ASN A 30 23.98 -13.62 -23.13
CA ASN A 30 24.43 -14.92 -22.64
C ASN A 30 25.96 -15.11 -22.66
N ILE A 31 26.73 -14.02 -22.54
CA ILE A 31 28.19 -14.11 -22.40
C ILE A 31 28.54 -14.44 -20.94
N GLU A 32 29.40 -15.43 -20.73
CA GLU A 32 29.79 -15.83 -19.38
C GLU A 32 30.50 -14.71 -18.61
N GLN A 33 30.13 -14.58 -17.32
CA GLN A 33 30.64 -13.56 -16.42
C GLN A 33 32.17 -13.61 -16.25
N SER A 34 32.75 -14.82 -16.25
CA SER A 34 34.19 -15.06 -16.16
C SER A 34 34.99 -14.40 -17.31
N LEU A 35 34.44 -14.44 -18.52
CA LEU A 35 35.05 -13.86 -19.72
C LEU A 35 34.95 -12.33 -19.73
N ILE A 36 33.85 -11.80 -19.18
CA ILE A 36 33.65 -10.35 -19.01
C ILE A 36 34.66 -9.81 -17.99
N ASP A 37 34.82 -10.48 -16.86
CA ASP A 37 35.77 -10.08 -15.82
C ASP A 37 37.22 -10.15 -16.31
N GLU A 38 37.59 -11.16 -17.10
CA GLU A 38 38.92 -11.25 -17.75
C GLU A 38 39.17 -10.08 -18.72
N ALA A 39 38.16 -9.70 -19.51
CA ALA A 39 38.27 -8.59 -20.46
C ALA A 39 38.45 -7.24 -19.75
N TYR A 40 37.69 -6.99 -18.68
CA TYR A 40 37.87 -5.78 -17.85
C TYR A 40 39.20 -5.78 -17.08
N ALA A 41 39.69 -6.94 -16.65
CA ALA A 41 41.01 -7.05 -16.03
C ALA A 41 42.15 -6.68 -17.01
N LYS A 42 42.06 -7.14 -18.28
CA LYS A 42 43.03 -6.77 -19.33
C LYS A 42 43.02 -5.27 -19.66
N LEU A 43 41.86 -4.62 -19.60
CA LEU A 43 41.70 -3.18 -19.84
C LEU A 43 42.23 -2.32 -18.69
N ARG A 44 41.98 -2.75 -17.45
CA ARG A 44 42.49 -2.07 -16.24
C ARG A 44 44.02 -2.19 -16.10
N GLY A 45 44.61 -3.27 -16.60
CA GLY A 45 46.07 -3.42 -16.65
C GLY A 45 46.81 -2.41 -17.54
N HIS A 46 46.11 -1.64 -18.39
CA HIS A 46 46.71 -0.72 -19.37
C HIS A 46 46.32 0.77 -19.21
N SER A 47 45.57 1.15 -18.17
CA SER A 47 45.01 2.52 -18.08
C SER A 47 45.06 3.08 -16.65
N ALA A 48 46.21 3.60 -16.24
CA ALA A 48 46.31 4.49 -15.09
C ALA A 48 46.02 5.94 -15.52
N SER A 49 45.19 6.66 -14.75
CA SER A 49 44.83 8.09 -14.85
C SER A 49 44.13 8.52 -16.15
N THR A 50 42.96 9.15 -16.14
CA THR A 50 42.78 10.53 -15.67
C THR A 50 41.29 10.80 -15.50
N THR A 51 40.89 11.37 -14.36
CA THR A 51 39.58 12.01 -14.15
C THR A 51 39.56 13.38 -14.83
N PRO A 52 38.56 13.70 -15.68
CA PRO A 52 38.14 15.09 -15.87
C PRO A 52 36.75 15.30 -15.25
N ALA A 53 36.58 16.45 -14.58
CA ALA A 53 35.33 16.88 -13.95
C ALA A 53 34.14 16.92 -14.95
N PRO A 54 32.89 16.75 -14.49
CA PRO A 54 31.73 16.74 -15.39
C PRO A 54 31.50 18.13 -15.99
N ILE A 55 31.65 18.25 -17.31
CA ILE A 55 31.23 19.42 -18.09
C ILE A 55 29.73 19.25 -18.37
N GLN A 56 28.89 20.13 -17.84
CA GLN A 56 27.47 20.22 -18.18
C GLN A 56 27.29 20.66 -19.65
N PRO A 57 26.49 19.98 -20.48
CA PRO A 57 26.13 20.50 -21.80
C PRO A 57 25.21 21.72 -21.64
N ALA A 58 25.68 22.88 -22.09
CA ALA A 58 24.84 24.05 -22.28
C ALA A 58 23.92 23.83 -23.50
N PHE A 59 22.63 24.13 -23.31
CA PHE A 59 21.54 24.15 -24.31
C PHE A 59 20.97 22.78 -24.76
N VAL A 60 19.85 22.39 -24.12
CA VAL A 60 18.83 21.49 -24.69
C VAL A 60 17.58 22.34 -24.99
N PRO A 61 17.03 22.31 -26.22
CA PRO A 61 15.90 23.16 -26.60
C PRO A 61 14.62 22.83 -25.81
N ALA A 62 13.96 23.90 -25.36
CA ALA A 62 12.71 23.86 -24.62
C ALA A 62 11.53 23.53 -25.55
N ASN A 63 11.25 22.25 -25.82
CA ASN A 63 9.88 21.73 -26.09
C ASN A 63 9.88 20.19 -26.29
N THR A 64 9.90 19.41 -25.21
CA THR A 64 9.16 18.13 -25.12
C THR A 64 8.86 17.78 -23.65
N GLN A 65 8.39 18.76 -22.88
CA GLN A 65 7.77 18.52 -21.57
C GLN A 65 6.25 18.52 -21.74
N ALA A 66 5.75 17.51 -22.43
CA ALA A 66 4.36 17.12 -22.34
C ALA A 66 4.33 15.63 -22.00
N ASN A 67 4.07 15.34 -20.73
CA ASN A 67 3.68 14.03 -20.20
C ASN A 67 4.78 12.99 -19.98
N THR A 68 5.67 13.24 -19.01
CA THR A 68 6.35 12.15 -18.28
C THR A 68 5.73 12.08 -16.89
N PRO A 69 5.00 11.02 -16.52
CA PRO A 69 4.53 10.88 -15.13
C PRO A 69 5.76 10.79 -14.23
N LEU A 70 5.76 11.56 -13.14
CA LEU A 70 6.74 11.48 -12.06
C LEU A 70 6.86 10.01 -11.63
N GLN A 71 7.93 9.32 -12.03
CA GLN A 71 8.20 7.96 -11.58
C GLN A 71 8.59 8.04 -10.10
N PRO A 72 7.80 7.44 -9.17
CA PRO A 72 8.19 7.36 -7.78
C PRO A 72 9.48 6.53 -7.69
N ASN A 73 10.44 7.00 -6.90
CA ASN A 73 11.62 6.22 -6.54
C ASN A 73 11.20 4.87 -5.92
N ILE A 74 11.34 3.79 -6.69
CA ILE A 74 10.97 2.42 -6.33
C ILE A 74 11.75 1.83 -5.14
N ASN A 75 12.78 2.52 -4.64
CA ASN A 75 13.60 2.08 -3.51
C ASN A 75 13.38 2.87 -2.22
N ALA A 76 12.50 3.87 -2.22
CA ALA A 76 12.07 4.55 -1.00
C ALA A 76 10.60 4.18 -0.76
N GLN A 77 10.35 2.95 -0.34
CA GLN A 77 9.05 2.59 0.24
C GLN A 77 8.89 3.49 1.47
N PRO A 78 8.00 4.50 1.46
CA PRO A 78 7.90 5.39 2.60
C PRO A 78 7.52 4.50 3.78
N ALA A 79 8.23 4.64 4.90
CA ALA A 79 7.83 4.03 6.15
C ALA A 79 6.52 4.69 6.60
N HIS A 80 5.44 4.29 5.96
CA HIS A 80 4.10 4.79 6.14
C HIS A 80 3.50 3.95 7.27
N ASP A 81 3.93 4.30 8.48
CA ASP A 81 3.76 3.52 9.71
C ASP A 81 2.39 3.69 10.38
N GLY A 82 1.59 4.65 9.90
CA GLY A 82 0.33 5.05 10.51
C GLY A 82 -0.85 4.11 10.20
N PRO A 83 -1.95 4.19 10.98
CA PRO A 83 -3.20 3.50 10.67
C PRO A 83 -3.75 3.89 9.29
N PHE A 84 -3.52 5.13 8.83
CA PHE A 84 -4.07 5.66 7.57
C PHE A 84 -3.32 5.23 6.32
N ASP A 85 -2.07 4.81 6.46
CA ASP A 85 -1.21 4.69 5.29
C ASP A 85 -1.29 3.31 4.62
N ARG A 86 -1.89 2.35 5.31
CA ARG A 86 -1.96 0.96 4.86
C ARG A 86 -3.06 0.76 3.82
N ARG A 87 -2.94 -0.29 3.01
CA ARG A 87 -4.02 -0.72 2.12
C ARG A 87 -4.97 -1.65 2.85
N ILE A 88 -6.25 -1.63 2.47
CA ILE A 88 -7.21 -2.63 2.93
C ILE A 88 -7.98 -3.17 1.73
N ASP A 89 -8.16 -4.48 1.72
CA ASP A 89 -8.90 -5.15 0.68
C ASP A 89 -10.41 -5.00 0.89
N ARG A 90 -11.18 -5.44 -0.10
CA ARG A 90 -12.65 -5.39 -0.07
C ARG A 90 -13.28 -6.15 1.11
N ILE A 91 -12.66 -7.25 1.56
CA ILE A 91 -13.18 -8.05 2.68
C ILE A 91 -12.83 -7.37 4.00
N GLY A 92 -11.59 -6.90 4.17
CA GLY A 92 -11.21 -6.11 5.33
C GLY A 92 -12.04 -4.84 5.49
N PHE A 93 -12.35 -4.15 4.38
CA PHE A 93 -13.24 -2.99 4.38
C PHE A 93 -14.65 -3.35 4.86
N PHE A 94 -15.25 -4.41 4.32
CA PHE A 94 -16.56 -4.90 4.75
C PHE A 94 -16.57 -5.31 6.24
N LEU A 95 -15.53 -6.01 6.71
CA LEU A 95 -15.40 -6.39 8.11
C LEU A 95 -15.33 -5.17 9.04
N GLY A 96 -14.60 -4.12 8.64
CA GLY A 96 -14.57 -2.87 9.39
C GLY A 96 -15.95 -2.24 9.53
N PHE A 97 -16.75 -2.26 8.46
CA PHE A 97 -18.15 -1.86 8.48
C PHE A 97 -19.03 -2.71 9.40
N VAL A 98 -18.85 -4.03 9.36
CA VAL A 98 -19.56 -4.97 10.24
C VAL A 98 -19.23 -4.69 11.71
N TYR A 99 -17.97 -4.42 12.05
CA TYR A 99 -17.59 -4.09 13.42
C TYR A 99 -18.22 -2.78 13.89
N TRP A 100 -18.29 -1.78 13.01
CA TRP A 100 -18.95 -0.51 13.32
C TRP A 100 -20.44 -0.67 13.58
N PHE A 101 -21.18 -1.20 12.60
CA PHE A 101 -22.63 -1.42 12.73
C PHE A 101 -22.96 -2.43 13.83
N GLY A 102 -22.11 -3.45 14.02
CA GLY A 102 -22.25 -4.43 15.09
C GLY A 102 -22.13 -3.78 16.46
N SER A 103 -21.12 -2.94 16.70
CA SER A 103 -20.99 -2.19 17.96
C SER A 103 -22.21 -1.32 18.25
N PHE A 104 -22.73 -0.64 17.23
CA PHE A 104 -23.94 0.20 17.34
C PHE A 104 -25.18 -0.65 17.64
N THR A 105 -25.33 -1.79 16.97
CA THR A 105 -26.43 -2.73 17.18
C THR A 105 -26.43 -3.28 18.59
N VAL A 106 -25.26 -3.65 19.14
CA VAL A 106 -25.14 -4.12 20.53
C VAL A 106 -25.56 -3.03 21.51
N LEU A 107 -25.12 -1.78 21.31
CA LEU A 107 -25.51 -0.66 22.18
C LEU A 107 -27.02 -0.38 22.13
N ILE A 108 -27.63 -0.43 20.95
CA ILE A 108 -29.09 -0.31 20.80
C ILE A 108 -29.80 -1.44 21.53
N ILE A 109 -29.37 -2.69 21.35
CA ILE A 109 -30.01 -3.84 22.01
C ILE A 109 -29.95 -3.68 23.54
N LEU A 110 -28.80 -3.29 24.09
CA LEU A 110 -28.66 -3.05 25.53
C LEU A 110 -29.58 -1.93 26.02
N PHE A 111 -29.68 -0.84 25.26
CA PHE A 111 -30.60 0.26 25.56
C PHE A 111 -32.08 -0.19 25.51
N MET A 112 -32.46 -0.96 24.48
CA MET A 112 -33.81 -1.49 24.31
C MET A 112 -34.18 -2.49 25.40
N ILE A 113 -33.25 -3.35 25.83
CA ILE A 113 -33.43 -4.25 26.98
C ILE A 113 -33.66 -3.42 28.25
N GLY A 114 -32.87 -2.36 28.46
CA GLY A 114 -33.08 -1.40 29.54
C GLY A 114 -34.51 -0.88 29.55
N MET A 115 -34.96 -0.32 28.42
CA MET A 115 -36.33 0.22 28.27
C MET A 115 -37.42 -0.83 28.49
N ALA A 116 -37.23 -2.07 28.03
CA ALA A 116 -38.23 -3.14 28.10
C ALA A 116 -38.29 -3.83 29.47
N SER A 117 -37.27 -3.66 30.32
CA SER A 117 -37.11 -4.42 31.58
C SER A 117 -38.13 -4.12 32.69
N GLY A 118 -38.95 -3.07 32.55
CA GLY A 118 -39.90 -2.63 33.59
C GLY A 118 -39.26 -2.07 34.87
N VAL A 119 -37.92 -2.10 34.97
CA VAL A 119 -37.11 -1.61 36.11
C VAL A 119 -37.37 -0.13 36.42
N ALA A 120 -37.75 0.65 35.40
CA ALA A 120 -38.15 2.05 35.56
C ALA A 120 -39.30 2.24 36.58
N GLN A 121 -40.20 1.25 36.72
CA GLN A 121 -41.34 1.33 37.63
C GLN A 121 -40.97 0.94 39.07
N THR A 122 -39.96 0.10 39.26
CA THR A 122 -39.55 -0.40 40.59
C THR A 122 -38.46 0.45 41.23
N VAL A 123 -37.50 0.94 40.45
CA VAL A 123 -36.35 1.73 40.93
C VAL A 123 -36.00 2.88 39.95
N PRO A 124 -36.84 3.92 39.85
CA PRO A 124 -36.75 4.94 38.80
C PRO A 124 -35.43 5.74 38.80
N ALA A 125 -34.87 6.03 39.97
CA ALA A 125 -33.60 6.77 40.08
C ALA A 125 -32.42 5.94 39.54
N LEU A 126 -32.34 4.65 39.91
CA LEU A 126 -31.29 3.75 39.43
C LEU A 126 -31.44 3.48 37.93
N TYR A 127 -32.67 3.29 37.44
CA TYR A 127 -32.95 3.15 36.02
C TYR A 127 -32.46 4.35 35.20
N THR A 128 -32.77 5.57 35.67
CA THR A 128 -32.32 6.80 34.99
C THR A 128 -30.79 6.88 34.95
N LEU A 129 -30.13 6.59 36.07
CA LEU A 129 -28.67 6.60 36.15
C LEU A 129 -28.02 5.59 35.18
N ILE A 130 -28.54 4.36 35.11
CA ILE A 130 -28.05 3.31 34.21
C ILE A 130 -28.21 3.73 32.74
N ASN A 131 -29.36 4.29 32.36
CA ASN A 131 -29.59 4.72 30.98
C ASN A 131 -28.68 5.89 30.57
N ILE A 132 -28.46 6.86 31.46
CA ILE A 132 -27.49 7.93 31.24
C ILE A 132 -26.09 7.34 31.05
N PHE A 133 -25.70 6.38 31.88
CA PHE A 133 -24.40 5.72 31.78
C PHE A 133 -24.21 4.98 30.45
N ILE A 134 -25.21 4.19 30.01
CA ILE A 134 -25.22 3.51 28.71
C ILE A 134 -25.12 4.53 27.58
N PHE A 135 -25.89 5.63 27.65
CA PHE A 135 -25.85 6.69 26.65
C PHE A 135 -24.47 7.33 26.54
N VAL A 136 -23.85 7.69 27.67
CA VAL A 136 -22.51 8.30 27.71
C VAL A 136 -21.45 7.36 27.16
N ILE A 137 -21.47 6.09 27.56
CA ILE A 137 -20.55 5.07 27.01
C ILE A 137 -20.79 4.89 25.51
N GLY A 138 -22.04 4.79 25.08
CA GLY A 138 -22.38 4.65 23.67
C GLY A 138 -21.88 5.82 22.84
N ALA A 139 -22.07 7.05 23.32
CA ALA A 139 -21.55 8.25 22.69
C ALA A 139 -20.01 8.23 22.61
N ALA A 140 -19.33 7.84 23.69
CA ALA A 140 -17.87 7.72 23.72
C ALA A 140 -17.35 6.69 22.71
N VAL A 141 -18.01 5.53 22.60
CA VAL A 141 -17.67 4.49 21.62
C VAL A 141 -17.84 5.00 20.19
N ILE A 142 -18.94 5.70 19.88
CA ILE A 142 -19.19 6.28 18.56
C ILE A 142 -18.08 7.28 18.19
N ILE A 143 -17.74 8.19 19.11
CA ILE A 143 -16.70 9.20 18.90
C ILE A 143 -15.34 8.51 18.69
N ALA A 144 -15.01 7.49 19.49
CA ALA A 144 -13.76 6.75 19.37
C ALA A 144 -13.66 5.95 18.05
N MET A 145 -14.79 5.47 17.52
CA MET A 145 -14.85 4.73 16.25
C MET A 145 -14.84 5.61 15.01
N LEU A 146 -15.12 6.91 15.14
CA LEU A 146 -15.12 7.85 14.02
C LEU A 146 -13.77 7.91 13.26
N PRO A 147 -12.60 8.10 13.91
CA PRO A 147 -11.32 8.07 13.22
C PRO A 147 -11.01 6.70 12.60
N VAL A 148 -11.52 5.62 13.17
CA VAL A 148 -11.36 4.27 12.62
C VAL A 148 -12.13 4.14 11.29
N MET A 149 -13.36 4.64 11.23
CA MET A 149 -14.15 4.66 9.98
C MET A 149 -13.47 5.50 8.91
N VAL A 150 -13.01 6.71 9.27
CA VAL A 150 -12.24 7.56 8.35
C VAL A 150 -11.01 6.82 7.84
N SER A 151 -10.30 6.12 8.73
CA SER A 151 -9.14 5.32 8.39
C SER A 151 -9.47 4.20 7.40
N LEU A 152 -10.58 3.47 7.58
CA LEU A 152 -11.01 2.44 6.64
C LEU A 152 -11.25 2.98 5.23
N TYR A 153 -11.96 4.12 5.12
CA TYR A 153 -12.20 4.78 3.84
C TYR A 153 -10.90 5.21 3.16
N VAL A 154 -9.99 5.84 3.91
CA VAL A 154 -8.68 6.27 3.41
C VAL A 154 -7.85 5.06 2.94
N ARG A 155 -7.74 4.02 3.77
CA ARG A 155 -7.00 2.79 3.43
C ARG A 155 -7.58 2.08 2.20
N ARG A 156 -8.90 2.14 2.02
CA ARG A 156 -9.56 1.53 0.86
C ARG A 156 -9.34 2.37 -0.38
N LEU A 157 -9.41 3.71 -0.29
CA LEU A 157 -9.03 4.61 -1.38
C LEU A 157 -7.56 4.40 -1.80
N HIS A 158 -6.66 4.21 -0.83
CA HIS A 158 -5.26 3.88 -1.09
C HIS A 158 -5.10 2.55 -1.83
N ASP A 159 -5.96 1.56 -1.58
CA ASP A 159 -5.95 0.30 -2.32
C ASP A 159 -6.36 0.46 -3.79
N LEU A 160 -7.23 1.43 -4.09
CA LEU A 160 -7.58 1.85 -5.46
C LEU A 160 -6.54 2.81 -6.08
N GLY A 161 -5.48 3.17 -5.35
CA GLY A 161 -4.48 4.16 -5.78
C GLY A 161 -5.02 5.60 -5.80
N GLN A 162 -6.17 5.85 -5.17
CA GLN A 162 -6.82 7.15 -5.13
C GLN A 162 -6.36 7.98 -3.92
N PRO A 163 -6.29 9.32 -4.03
CA PRO A 163 -6.05 10.22 -2.91
C PRO A 163 -7.17 10.19 -1.87
N TRP A 164 -6.84 10.50 -0.61
CA TRP A 164 -7.80 10.55 0.49
C TRP A 164 -8.91 11.61 0.31
N ILE A 165 -8.71 12.62 -0.54
CA ILE A 165 -9.66 13.71 -0.79
C ILE A 165 -11.05 13.22 -1.22
N PHE A 166 -11.15 12.03 -1.82
CA PHE A 166 -12.42 11.41 -2.17
C PHE A 166 -13.30 11.12 -0.94
N ILE A 167 -12.76 11.19 0.28
CA ILE A 167 -13.57 11.09 1.49
C ILE A 167 -14.54 12.27 1.66
N LEU A 168 -14.23 13.44 1.07
CA LEU A 168 -15.10 14.64 1.12
C LEU A 168 -16.47 14.40 0.46
N PHE A 169 -16.61 13.36 -0.37
CA PHE A 169 -17.92 12.96 -0.89
C PHE A 169 -18.92 12.65 0.23
N HIS A 170 -18.49 12.26 1.44
CA HIS A 170 -19.37 12.11 2.60
C HIS A 170 -20.12 13.39 3.01
N LEU A 171 -19.63 14.58 2.62
CA LEU A 171 -20.31 15.84 2.89
C LEU A 171 -21.59 16.01 2.06
N ILE A 172 -21.77 15.21 1.00
CA ILE A 172 -23.01 15.19 0.20
C ILE A 172 -24.02 14.27 0.90
N PRO A 173 -25.16 14.78 1.39
CA PRO A 173 -26.12 13.97 2.13
C PRO A 173 -26.63 12.78 1.31
N VAL A 174 -26.75 11.63 1.97
CA VAL A 174 -27.29 10.35 1.44
C VAL A 174 -26.48 9.76 0.28
N VAL A 175 -26.38 10.47 -0.85
CA VAL A 175 -25.69 10.04 -2.07
C VAL A 175 -24.19 9.87 -1.84
N GLY A 176 -23.58 10.76 -1.05
CA GLY A 176 -22.16 10.71 -0.73
C GLY A 176 -21.75 9.44 0.00
N PRO A 177 -22.24 9.21 1.23
CA PRO A 177 -21.92 8.01 2.00
C PRO A 177 -22.30 6.71 1.29
N LEU A 178 -23.52 6.61 0.74
CA LEU A 178 -23.98 5.38 0.08
C LEU A 178 -23.24 5.13 -1.23
N GLY A 179 -23.08 6.16 -2.07
CA GLY A 179 -22.40 6.04 -3.36
C GLY A 179 -20.92 5.70 -3.20
N LEU A 180 -20.23 6.38 -2.28
CA LEU A 180 -18.82 6.11 -2.00
C LEU A 180 -18.61 4.72 -1.40
N TYR A 181 -19.46 4.29 -0.48
CA TYR A 181 -19.43 2.93 0.06
C TYR A 181 -19.58 1.89 -1.05
N CYS A 182 -20.63 2.00 -1.88
CA CYS A 182 -20.87 1.09 -2.99
C CYS A 182 -19.68 1.06 -3.95
N TYR A 183 -19.18 2.23 -4.34
CA TYR A 183 -18.00 2.33 -5.20
C TYR A 183 -16.80 1.59 -4.60
N LEU A 184 -16.45 1.86 -3.34
CA LEU A 184 -15.30 1.23 -2.67
C LEU A 184 -15.49 -0.27 -2.43
N GLN A 185 -16.72 -0.74 -2.29
CA GLN A 185 -17.00 -2.15 -2.07
C GLN A 185 -16.89 -2.98 -3.36
N PHE A 186 -17.35 -2.44 -4.49
CA PHE A 186 -17.41 -3.15 -5.76
C PHE A 186 -16.23 -2.87 -6.70
N ALA A 187 -15.55 -1.74 -6.57
CA ALA A 187 -14.41 -1.43 -7.42
C ALA A 187 -13.23 -2.38 -7.13
N PRO A 188 -12.59 -2.96 -8.16
CA PRO A 188 -11.39 -3.75 -7.96
C PRO A 188 -10.25 -2.88 -7.44
N GLY A 189 -9.49 -3.38 -6.47
CA GLY A 189 -8.26 -2.75 -6.02
C GLY A 189 -7.14 -2.92 -7.04
N THR A 190 -6.06 -2.15 -6.87
CA THR A 190 -4.86 -2.24 -7.73
C THR A 190 -4.13 -3.58 -7.54
N THR A 191 -3.83 -4.26 -8.65
CA THR A 191 -2.99 -5.47 -8.65
C THR A 191 -1.52 -5.07 -8.64
N GLY A 192 -0.76 -5.51 -7.64
CA GLY A 192 0.66 -5.19 -7.49
C GLY A 192 0.93 -4.01 -6.56
N GLU A 193 2.18 -3.57 -6.52
CA GLU A 193 2.62 -2.43 -5.73
C GLU A 193 2.05 -1.12 -6.29
N ASN A 194 1.54 -0.27 -5.41
CA ASN A 194 1.13 1.09 -5.75
C ASN A 194 1.89 2.09 -4.86
N ARG A 195 1.63 3.39 -5.01
CA ARG A 195 2.29 4.45 -4.22
C ARG A 195 2.08 4.35 -2.70
N TYR A 196 1.12 3.54 -2.26
CA TYR A 196 0.77 3.25 -0.88
C TYR A 196 1.26 1.87 -0.41
N GLY A 197 2.09 1.21 -1.22
CA GLY A 197 2.75 -0.05 -0.88
C GLY A 197 2.05 -1.31 -1.42
N LYS A 198 2.48 -2.45 -0.88
CA LYS A 198 2.02 -3.80 -1.27
C LYS A 198 0.57 -4.06 -0.83
N PRO A 199 -0.20 -4.85 -1.60
CA PRO A 199 -1.53 -5.29 -1.17
C PRO A 199 -1.43 -6.12 0.11
N THR A 200 -2.25 -5.78 1.10
CA THR A 200 -2.31 -6.46 2.40
C THR A 200 -3.63 -7.19 2.55
N LYS A 201 -3.57 -8.51 2.78
CA LYS A 201 -4.73 -9.33 3.10
C LYS A 201 -4.62 -9.79 4.55
N SER A 202 -5.41 -9.19 5.43
CA SER A 202 -5.51 -9.60 6.83
C SER A 202 -6.88 -9.23 7.37
N TYR A 203 -7.43 -10.15 8.15
CA TYR A 203 -8.80 -10.11 8.67
C TYR A 203 -8.81 -10.25 10.21
N ASP A 204 -7.65 -10.06 10.85
CA ASP A 204 -7.58 -9.89 12.30
C ASP A 204 -8.29 -8.58 12.67
N PHE A 205 -9.16 -8.63 13.68
CA PHE A 205 -9.92 -7.49 14.21
C PHE A 205 -9.04 -6.25 14.41
N PHE A 206 -7.89 -6.41 15.08
CA PHE A 206 -7.03 -5.26 15.37
C PHE A 206 -6.33 -4.72 14.13
N VAL A 207 -6.12 -5.56 13.11
CA VAL A 207 -5.54 -5.15 11.84
C VAL A 207 -6.56 -4.38 11.01
N VAL A 208 -7.79 -4.88 10.93
CA VAL A 208 -8.90 -4.22 10.22
C VAL A 208 -9.19 -2.85 10.81
N LEU A 209 -9.19 -2.70 12.13
CA LEU A 209 -9.36 -1.40 12.78
C LEU A 209 -8.12 -0.49 12.64
N GLY A 210 -6.95 -1.05 12.33
CA GLY A 210 -5.71 -0.31 12.11
C GLY A 210 -4.78 -0.22 13.32
N PHE A 211 -5.16 -0.82 14.44
CA PHE A 211 -4.36 -0.86 15.67
C PHE A 211 -3.17 -1.81 15.59
N LYS A 212 -3.23 -2.83 14.74
CA LYS A 212 -2.19 -3.85 14.57
C LYS A 212 -1.71 -3.93 13.12
N ARG A 213 -0.47 -4.38 12.93
CA ARG A 213 0.11 -4.62 11.60
C ARG A 213 -0.27 -6.01 11.10
N PRO A 214 -0.62 -6.17 9.81
CA PRO A 214 -0.76 -7.49 9.21
C PRO A 214 0.60 -8.18 9.18
N ASN A 215 0.64 -9.48 9.52
CA ASN A 215 1.85 -10.27 9.32
C ASN A 215 2.10 -10.38 7.81
N GLN A 216 3.24 -9.87 7.33
CA GLN A 216 3.63 -10.00 5.92
C GLN A 216 4.12 -11.41 5.57
N HIS A 217 3.67 -12.44 6.29
CA HIS A 217 3.84 -13.81 5.84
C HIS A 217 3.08 -13.94 4.52
N THR A 218 3.85 -13.82 3.44
CA THR A 218 3.51 -14.17 2.08
C THR A 218 2.54 -15.34 2.14
N THR A 219 1.25 -15.08 1.93
CA THR A 219 0.45 -16.11 1.28
C THR A 219 1.05 -16.16 -0.10
N PRO A 220 1.79 -17.22 -0.48
CA PRO A 220 2.20 -17.34 -1.86
C PRO A 220 0.89 -17.36 -2.63
N ILE A 221 0.62 -16.32 -3.42
CA ILE A 221 -0.32 -16.44 -4.52
C ILE A 221 0.48 -17.20 -5.58
N ASP A 222 0.70 -18.48 -5.31
CA ASP A 222 1.24 -19.40 -6.28
C ASP A 222 0.32 -20.62 -6.30
N GLY A 223 -0.24 -20.88 -7.47
CA GLY A 223 -1.12 -22.00 -7.75
C GLY A 223 -0.36 -23.33 -7.77
N ALA A 224 0.44 -23.62 -6.74
CA ALA A 224 1.41 -24.71 -6.74
C ALA A 224 1.30 -25.68 -5.55
N ALA A 225 0.13 -25.81 -4.92
CA ALA A 225 -0.04 -26.75 -3.79
C ALA A 225 -1.34 -27.59 -3.81
N TYR A 226 -1.98 -27.77 -4.97
CA TYR A 226 -2.89 -28.90 -5.15
C TYR A 226 -2.12 -30.10 -5.72
N ARG A 227 -1.12 -30.60 -4.97
CA ARG A 227 -0.67 -31.98 -5.17
C ARG A 227 -1.71 -32.87 -4.50
N SER A 228 -2.53 -33.50 -5.33
CA SER A 228 -3.38 -34.63 -4.97
C SER A 228 -2.60 -35.64 -4.11
N PRO A 229 -3.17 -36.18 -3.04
CA PRO A 229 -2.61 -37.35 -2.39
C PRO A 229 -2.77 -38.52 -3.37
N THR A 230 -1.69 -38.90 -4.03
CA THR A 230 -1.61 -40.22 -4.66
C THR A 230 -1.44 -41.25 -3.55
N LEU A 231 -2.30 -42.28 -3.65
CA LEU A 231 -2.46 -43.48 -2.81
C LEU A 231 -1.17 -44.01 -2.17
#